data_AF-T1PAJ3-F1
#
_entry.id   AF-T1PAJ3-F1
#
_cell.length_a   1.000
_cell.length_b   1.000
_cell.length_c   1.000
_cell.angle_alpha   90.00
_cell.angle_beta   90.00
_cell.angle_gamma   90.00
#
_symmetry.space_group_name_H-M   'P 1'
#
loop_
_entity.id
_entity.type
_entity.pdbx_description
1 polymer ?
#
loop_
_entity_poly.entity_id
_entity_poly.type
_entity_poly.pdbx_seq_one_letter_code
_entity_poly.pdbx_strand_id
1 'polypeptide(L)'
;MHAIKQVHLLANLKNVVFKTSVRNAAIKGVTLEYDKDPQPLFTDPETQKLLKSVTQLQIEKVFRKATVQKLSSEYKFMTTEELEDEFQRTIERAKAKLQMPPVVKVKDDTQKIISEDKALKGFSDTKYVITDISFGIKPTERKVVVRETDGTLRYAPMDVAKRMKQLYVPLPGRKIRTPKMFEDEHFQRCLDEHKYEFILDRLVVQYEPYEADYHRLCSKVYQHLNETKEFDKLRSTRHFGPMAFFYAWHKCIDDLLYDMIRRDYLRNAAELIALYYKIHNVSENYGELLQKLDQYTSMEDNALKTLRNPLRKALDNGDIHEEIETAIGKSSKDFEIDEMCLGFIEHFISTHALKKVQLELAVQTLKEINAEKKQLYEGLSKAHGVQSN
;
A
#
# COMPACT_ATOMS: atom_id res chain seq x y z
N MET A 1 -7.77 -48.94 -50.54
CA MET A 1 -7.66 -47.51 -50.14
C MET A 1 -8.65 -47.17 -49.02
N HIS A 2 -8.43 -47.65 -47.80
CA HIS A 2 -9.30 -47.34 -46.65
C HIS A 2 -8.61 -47.52 -45.27
N ALA A 3 -7.28 -47.47 -45.21
CA ALA A 3 -6.53 -47.72 -43.96
C ALA A 3 -5.43 -46.70 -43.63
N ILE A 4 -5.30 -45.59 -44.39
CA ILE A 4 -4.25 -44.58 -44.17
C ILE A 4 -4.82 -43.20 -43.74
N LYS A 5 -6.15 -43.05 -43.71
CA LYS A 5 -6.81 -41.81 -43.24
C LYS A 5 -7.19 -41.79 -41.75
N GLN A 6 -6.93 -42.86 -40.99
CA GLN A 6 -7.24 -42.90 -39.54
C GLN A 6 -6.04 -42.62 -38.63
N VAL A 7 -4.81 -42.55 -39.16
CA VAL A 7 -3.62 -42.29 -38.33
C VAL A 7 -3.39 -40.80 -38.09
N HIS A 8 -3.95 -39.90 -38.92
CA HIS A 8 -3.86 -38.45 -38.72
C HIS A 8 -4.98 -37.84 -37.84
N LEU A 9 -6.01 -38.60 -37.48
CA LEU A 9 -7.06 -38.12 -36.56
C LEU A 9 -6.68 -38.35 -35.08
N LEU A 10 -5.78 -39.30 -34.80
CA LEU A 10 -5.37 -39.66 -33.45
C LEU A 10 -4.14 -38.87 -32.93
N ALA A 11 -3.48 -38.10 -33.80
CA ALA A 11 -2.37 -37.22 -33.41
C ALA A 11 -2.82 -35.81 -32.96
N ASN A 12 -4.03 -35.38 -33.30
CA ASN A 12 -4.58 -34.07 -32.93
C ASN A 12 -5.48 -34.08 -31.69
N LEU A 13 -5.60 -35.21 -30.99
CA LEU A 13 -6.31 -35.33 -29.71
C LEU A 13 -5.39 -35.25 -28.47
N LYS A 14 -4.10 -34.96 -28.65
CA LYS A 14 -3.13 -34.81 -27.54
C LYS A 14 -2.91 -33.38 -27.05
N ASN A 15 -3.54 -32.37 -27.66
CA ASN A 15 -3.47 -30.97 -27.22
C ASN A 15 -4.83 -30.35 -26.85
N VAL A 16 -5.83 -31.19 -26.55
CA VAL A 16 -7.12 -30.73 -26.05
C VAL A 16 -7.15 -30.89 -24.54
N VAL A 17 -6.84 -29.78 -23.86
CA VAL A 17 -7.48 -29.38 -22.61
C VAL A 17 -7.26 -30.35 -21.45
N PHE A 18 -6.09 -30.24 -20.80
CA PHE A 18 -6.05 -30.35 -19.34
C PHE A 18 -6.82 -29.15 -18.76
N LYS A 19 -8.16 -29.20 -18.85
CA LYS A 19 -9.02 -28.63 -17.82
C LYS A 19 -8.78 -29.53 -16.62
N THR A 20 -7.71 -29.24 -15.89
CA THR A 20 -7.74 -29.49 -14.46
C THR A 20 -8.99 -28.81 -13.97
N SER A 21 -10.00 -29.63 -13.68
CA SER A 21 -11.07 -29.26 -12.77
C SER A 21 -10.37 -29.03 -11.43
N VAL A 22 -9.76 -27.85 -11.30
CA VAL A 22 -9.63 -27.18 -10.02
C VAL A 22 -11.08 -27.00 -9.64
N ARG A 23 -11.57 -27.93 -8.82
CA ARG A 23 -12.81 -27.76 -8.10
C ARG A 23 -12.76 -26.33 -7.59
N ASN A 24 -13.78 -25.55 -7.96
CA ASN A 24 -14.14 -24.32 -7.29
C ASN A 24 -14.38 -24.65 -5.80
N ALA A 25 -13.30 -24.88 -5.06
CA ALA A 25 -13.23 -24.48 -3.68
C ALA A 25 -13.28 -22.96 -3.80
N ALA A 26 -14.50 -22.44 -3.71
CA ALA A 26 -14.70 -21.03 -3.39
C ALA A 26 -13.63 -20.69 -2.36
N ILE A 27 -12.77 -19.72 -2.68
CA ILE A 27 -11.90 -19.08 -1.72
C ILE A 27 -12.85 -18.40 -0.74
N LYS A 28 -13.42 -19.18 0.19
CA LYS A 28 -13.72 -18.75 1.54
C LYS A 28 -12.37 -18.60 2.23
N GLY A 29 -11.49 -17.79 1.65
CA GLY A 29 -10.36 -17.23 2.35
C GLY A 29 -10.99 -16.44 3.48
N VAL A 30 -10.66 -16.82 4.71
CA VAL A 30 -11.07 -16.10 5.90
C VAL A 30 -10.68 -14.64 5.65
N THR A 31 -11.67 -13.79 5.45
CA THR A 31 -11.42 -12.36 5.33
C THR A 31 -10.87 -11.94 6.68
N LEU A 32 -9.63 -11.45 6.67
CA LEU A 32 -8.99 -11.01 7.89
C LEU A 32 -9.61 -9.68 8.29
N GLU A 33 -10.31 -9.70 9.41
CA GLU A 33 -11.03 -8.56 9.98
C GLU A 33 -10.27 -8.01 11.18
N TYR A 34 -10.40 -6.70 11.40
CA TYR A 34 -9.84 -6.04 12.58
C TYR A 34 -10.70 -6.38 13.81
N ASP A 35 -10.06 -6.91 14.85
CA ASP A 35 -10.68 -7.27 16.13
C ASP A 35 -11.08 -6.07 16.99
N LYS A 36 -10.38 -4.95 16.82
CA LYS A 36 -10.59 -3.67 17.51
C LYS A 36 -10.54 -2.52 16.52
N ASP A 37 -10.95 -1.33 16.96
CA ASP A 37 -10.87 -0.14 16.11
C ASP A 37 -9.40 0.18 15.78
N PRO A 38 -8.98 0.03 14.51
CA PRO A 38 -7.60 0.28 14.12
C PRO A 38 -7.29 1.78 14.03
N GLN A 39 -8.32 2.64 13.98
CA GLN A 39 -8.15 4.07 13.69
C GLN A 39 -7.19 4.78 14.65
N PRO A 40 -7.29 4.64 15.98
CA PRO A 40 -6.40 5.37 16.90
C PRO A 40 -4.93 5.01 16.69
N LEU A 41 -4.64 3.72 16.51
CA LEU A 41 -3.28 3.22 16.27
C LEU A 41 -2.76 3.63 14.89
N PHE A 42 -3.63 3.65 13.87
CA PHE A 42 -3.27 4.06 12.52
C PHE A 42 -2.99 5.57 12.43
N THR A 43 -3.78 6.41 13.09
CA THR A 43 -3.63 7.88 13.05
C THR A 43 -2.55 8.42 13.96
N ASP A 44 -1.99 7.59 14.83
CA ASP A 44 -0.92 7.99 15.73
C ASP A 44 0.29 8.58 14.96
N PRO A 45 0.87 9.72 15.41
CA PRO A 45 1.95 10.40 14.69
C PRO A 45 3.20 9.54 14.46
N GLU A 46 3.59 8.71 15.43
CA GLU A 46 4.75 7.83 15.31
C GLU A 46 4.44 6.67 14.36
N THR A 47 3.23 6.08 14.43
CA THR A 47 2.79 5.08 13.43
C THR A 47 2.79 5.66 12.02
N GLN A 48 2.26 6.88 11.85
CA GLN A 48 2.26 7.56 10.56
C GLN A 48 3.68 7.87 10.05
N LYS A 49 4.61 8.21 10.95
CA LYS A 49 6.04 8.41 10.60
C LYS A 49 6.65 7.11 10.07
N LEU A 50 6.48 6.00 10.79
CA LEU A 50 6.96 4.68 10.38
C LEU A 50 6.36 4.26 9.03
N LEU A 51 5.04 4.36 8.86
CA LEU A 51 4.37 3.97 7.62
C LEU A 51 4.80 4.82 6.41
N LYS A 52 5.04 6.12 6.60
CA LYS A 52 5.56 7.01 5.54
C LYS A 52 6.98 6.61 5.12
N SER A 53 7.83 6.29 6.08
CA SER A 53 9.20 5.83 5.82
C SER A 53 9.21 4.48 5.10
N VAL A 54 8.43 3.52 5.61
CA VAL A 54 8.25 2.17 5.06
C VAL A 54 7.72 2.21 3.61
N THR A 55 6.88 3.18 3.25
CA THR A 55 6.31 3.36 1.90
C THR A 55 7.35 3.66 0.82
N GLN A 56 8.47 4.29 1.19
CA GLN A 56 9.52 4.80 0.31
C GLN A 56 9.01 5.77 -0.76
N LEU A 57 9.51 7.00 -0.76
CA LEU A 57 9.13 8.00 -1.75
C LEU A 57 9.97 7.88 -3.03
N GLN A 58 9.41 7.31 -4.10
CA GLN A 58 10.02 7.31 -5.43
C GLN A 58 9.29 8.29 -6.35
N ILE A 59 9.93 9.42 -6.66
CA ILE A 59 9.32 10.52 -7.42
C ILE A 59 8.87 10.08 -8.82
N GLU A 60 9.70 9.28 -9.51
CA GLU A 60 9.40 8.77 -10.85
C GLU A 60 8.11 7.93 -10.89
N LYS A 61 7.88 7.14 -9.84
CA LYS A 61 6.69 6.28 -9.74
C LYS A 61 5.45 7.07 -9.35
N VAL A 62 5.59 8.05 -8.44
CA VAL A 62 4.50 8.92 -8.01
C VAL A 62 4.00 9.81 -9.17
N PHE A 63 4.92 10.33 -9.99
CA PHE A 63 4.61 11.17 -11.16
C PHE A 63 4.79 10.44 -12.49
N ARG A 64 4.56 9.12 -12.50
CA ARG A 64 4.59 8.34 -13.74
C ARG A 64 3.66 8.94 -14.80
N LYS A 65 4.04 8.80 -16.06
CA LYS A 65 3.27 9.32 -17.19
C LYS A 65 1.87 8.70 -17.21
N ALA A 66 0.85 9.55 -17.15
CA ALA A 66 -0.54 9.15 -17.29
C ALA A 66 -1.02 9.39 -18.71
N THR A 67 -1.86 8.50 -19.23
CA THR A 67 -2.54 8.72 -20.51
C THR A 67 -3.60 9.82 -20.34
N VAL A 68 -3.27 11.02 -20.81
CA VAL A 68 -4.15 12.19 -20.79
C VAL A 68 -4.50 12.61 -22.22
N GLN A 69 -5.67 13.24 -22.40
CA GLN A 69 -6.17 13.63 -23.72
C GLN A 69 -5.28 14.67 -24.43
N LYS A 70 -4.62 15.54 -23.65
CA LYS A 70 -3.71 16.57 -24.17
C LYS A 70 -2.46 16.62 -23.30
N LEU A 71 -1.30 16.38 -23.91
CA LEU A 71 -0.01 16.52 -23.27
C LEU A 71 0.66 17.78 -23.83
N SER A 72 0.79 18.82 -23.01
CA SER A 72 1.61 19.99 -23.32
C SER A 72 2.78 20.03 -22.36
N SER A 73 3.99 20.14 -22.89
CA SER A 73 5.21 20.34 -22.11
C SER A 73 5.63 21.79 -22.23
N GLU A 74 5.77 22.46 -21.08
CA GLU A 74 6.32 23.81 -21.00
C GLU A 74 7.79 23.70 -20.59
N TYR A 75 8.68 24.32 -21.35
CA TYR A 75 10.10 24.43 -21.00
C TYR A 75 10.33 25.78 -20.32
N LYS A 76 11.08 25.77 -19.22
CA LYS A 76 11.43 26.96 -18.45
C LYS A 76 12.93 26.93 -18.20
N PHE A 77 13.59 28.07 -18.37
CA PHE A 77 14.96 28.25 -17.91
C PHE A 77 14.91 28.60 -16.42
N MET A 78 15.68 27.89 -15.62
CA MET A 78 15.73 28.05 -14.16
C MET A 78 17.18 28.20 -13.72
N THR A 79 17.41 28.99 -12.67
CA THR A 79 18.70 28.99 -11.95
C THR A 79 18.85 27.74 -11.09
N THR A 80 20.04 27.50 -10.54
CA THR A 80 20.28 26.39 -9.60
C THR A 80 19.43 26.51 -8.34
N GLU A 81 19.25 27.73 -7.82
CA GLU A 81 18.41 28.01 -6.65
C GLU A 81 16.93 27.74 -6.95
N GLU A 82 16.43 28.21 -8.09
CA GLU A 82 15.04 27.99 -8.51
C GLU A 82 14.72 26.49 -8.73
N LEU A 83 15.72 25.73 -9.20
CA LEU A 83 15.58 24.29 -9.42
C LEU A 83 15.52 23.51 -8.10
N GLU A 84 16.35 23.88 -7.11
CA GLU A 84 16.30 23.29 -5.76
C GLU A 84 14.96 23.57 -5.06
N ASP A 85 14.44 24.80 -5.19
CA ASP A 85 13.10 25.15 -4.72
C ASP A 85 12.01 24.29 -5.38
N GLU A 86 12.12 24.07 -6.70
CA GLU A 86 11.17 23.23 -7.42
C GLU A 86 11.28 21.74 -7.04
N PHE A 87 12.47 21.24 -6.70
CA PHE A 87 12.64 19.90 -6.14
C PHE A 87 11.93 19.76 -4.80
N GLN A 88 12.10 20.72 -3.90
CA GLN A 88 11.42 20.71 -2.60
C GLN A 88 9.90 20.75 -2.76
N ARG A 89 9.38 21.64 -3.62
CA ARG A 89 7.93 21.69 -3.95
C ARG A 89 7.43 20.38 -4.59
N THR A 90 8.25 19.74 -5.41
CA THR A 90 7.91 18.45 -6.03
C THR A 90 7.76 17.36 -4.99
N ILE A 91 8.64 17.33 -4.00
CA ILE A 91 8.57 16.38 -2.88
C ILE A 91 7.35 16.64 -2.01
N GLU A 92 7.04 17.90 -1.69
CA GLU A 92 5.83 18.26 -0.94
C GLU A 92 4.55 17.83 -1.67
N ARG A 93 4.48 18.08 -2.98
CA ARG A 93 3.38 17.59 -3.84
C ARG A 93 3.30 16.06 -3.83
N ALA A 94 4.44 15.38 -3.87
CA ALA A 94 4.50 13.92 -3.85
C ALA A 94 4.00 13.37 -2.50
N LYS A 95 4.44 13.96 -1.38
CA LYS A 95 3.99 13.63 -0.02
C LYS A 95 2.47 13.83 0.13
N ALA A 96 1.93 14.92 -0.42
CA ALA A 96 0.49 15.18 -0.44
C ALA A 96 -0.27 14.12 -1.26
N LYS A 97 0.25 13.73 -2.43
CA LYS A 97 -0.36 12.69 -3.28
C LYS A 97 -0.32 11.29 -2.63
N LEU A 98 0.68 11.03 -1.79
CA LEU A 98 0.83 9.78 -1.03
C LEU A 98 0.05 9.74 0.29
N GLN A 99 -0.85 10.70 0.54
CA GLN A 99 -1.71 10.65 1.72
C GLN A 99 -2.50 9.34 1.78
N MET A 100 -2.23 8.55 2.82
CA MET A 100 -2.80 7.23 3.00
C MET A 100 -4.30 7.30 3.31
N PRO A 101 -5.13 6.44 2.71
CA PRO A 101 -6.52 6.26 3.13
C PRO A 101 -6.60 5.87 4.61
N PRO A 102 -7.56 6.41 5.38
CA PRO A 102 -7.72 6.05 6.78
C PRO A 102 -8.21 4.61 6.91
N VAL A 103 -7.68 3.89 7.91
CA VAL A 103 -8.15 2.56 8.30
C VAL A 103 -9.03 2.72 9.53
N VAL A 104 -10.29 2.34 9.43
CA VAL A 104 -11.31 2.50 10.47
C VAL A 104 -12.02 1.18 10.74
N LYS A 105 -12.76 1.06 11.84
CA LYS A 105 -13.64 -0.11 12.03
C LYS A 105 -14.81 -0.13 11.04
N VAL A 106 -15.27 -1.33 10.74
CA VAL A 106 -16.52 -1.54 10.02
C VAL A 106 -17.67 -0.95 10.84
N LYS A 107 -18.54 -0.18 10.18
CA LYS A 107 -19.72 0.41 10.82
C LYS A 107 -20.93 -0.48 10.62
N ASP A 108 -21.59 -0.82 11.72
CA ASP A 108 -22.87 -1.51 11.71
C ASP A 108 -24.02 -0.58 11.28
N ASP A 109 -24.91 -1.11 10.45
CA ASP A 109 -26.11 -0.39 10.01
C ASP A 109 -27.18 -0.42 11.09
N THR A 110 -27.09 0.55 12.01
CA THR A 110 -28.06 0.71 13.10
C THR A 110 -29.31 1.43 12.61
N GLN A 111 -30.45 0.73 12.63
CA GLN A 111 -31.72 1.29 12.21
C GLN A 111 -32.27 2.23 13.29
N LYS A 112 -32.08 3.53 13.10
CA LYS A 112 -32.65 4.55 13.98
C LYS A 112 -34.05 4.95 13.49
N ILE A 113 -35.06 4.60 14.27
CA ILE A 113 -36.47 4.98 14.03
C ILE A 113 -36.69 6.42 14.53
N ILE A 114 -37.47 7.19 13.77
CA ILE A 114 -37.80 8.59 14.05
C ILE A 114 -39.25 8.69 14.55
N SER A 115 -40.20 8.04 13.87
CA SER A 115 -41.63 8.03 14.22
C SER A 115 -42.30 6.77 13.72
N GLU A 116 -43.40 6.36 14.36
CA GLU A 116 -44.23 5.21 13.96
C GLU A 116 -45.70 5.62 13.88
N ASP A 117 -46.24 5.69 12.66
CA ASP A 117 -47.61 6.15 12.41
C ASP A 117 -48.47 5.00 11.89
N LYS A 118 -49.01 4.18 12.79
CA LYS A 118 -49.77 2.95 12.43
C LYS A 118 -50.99 3.19 11.53
N ALA A 119 -51.54 4.41 11.53
CA ALA A 119 -52.65 4.78 10.67
C ALA A 119 -52.28 4.80 9.16
N LEU A 120 -50.99 4.92 8.84
CA LEU A 120 -50.48 4.90 7.47
C LEU A 120 -50.18 3.49 6.95
N LYS A 121 -50.42 2.46 7.77
CA LYS A 121 -50.21 1.06 7.38
C LYS A 121 -51.13 0.70 6.21
N GLY A 122 -50.53 0.30 5.08
CA GLY A 122 -51.27 -0.05 3.87
C GLY A 122 -51.75 1.15 3.05
N PHE A 123 -51.31 2.37 3.35
CA PHE A 123 -51.59 3.54 2.52
C PHE A 123 -50.85 3.50 1.16
N SER A 124 -49.65 2.90 1.14
CA SER A 124 -48.84 2.73 -0.07
C SER A 124 -48.23 1.34 -0.14
N ASP A 125 -48.13 0.82 -1.36
CA ASP A 125 -47.52 -0.48 -1.66
C ASP A 125 -45.98 -0.42 -1.67
N THR A 126 -45.40 0.78 -1.64
CA THR A 126 -43.96 0.98 -1.79
C THR A 126 -43.37 1.90 -0.73
N LYS A 127 -42.06 1.77 -0.51
CA LYS A 127 -41.31 2.60 0.43
C LYS A 127 -40.96 3.94 -0.22
N TYR A 128 -41.12 5.04 0.52
CA TYR A 128 -40.67 6.35 0.07
C TYR A 128 -39.29 6.66 0.64
N VAL A 129 -38.36 7.08 -0.20
CA VAL A 129 -37.03 7.53 0.22
C VAL A 129 -36.96 9.04 0.05
N ILE A 130 -36.82 9.75 1.17
CA ILE A 130 -36.81 11.21 1.23
C ILE A 130 -35.38 11.65 1.51
N THR A 131 -34.82 12.49 0.64
CA THR A 131 -33.42 12.93 0.71
C THR A 131 -33.35 14.45 0.77
N ASP A 132 -32.53 14.98 1.68
CA ASP A 132 -32.24 16.41 1.75
C ASP A 132 -31.21 16.84 0.69
N ILE A 133 -31.67 17.66 -0.26
CA ILE A 133 -30.88 18.19 -1.39
C ILE A 133 -30.43 19.64 -1.20
N SER A 134 -30.51 20.19 0.02
CA SER A 134 -30.14 21.57 0.31
C SER A 134 -28.71 21.89 -0.13
N PHE A 135 -28.51 23.00 -0.83
CA PHE A 135 -27.18 23.41 -1.29
C PHE A 135 -26.30 23.84 -0.11
N GLY A 136 -24.98 23.64 -0.20
CA GLY A 136 -24.01 24.05 0.84
C GLY A 136 -23.83 23.10 2.02
N ILE A 137 -24.70 22.09 2.20
CA ILE A 137 -24.55 21.08 3.26
C ILE A 137 -23.56 19.98 2.84
N LYS A 138 -22.68 19.56 3.75
CA LYS A 138 -21.73 18.46 3.50
C LYS A 138 -22.46 17.12 3.30
N PRO A 139 -22.00 16.25 2.39
CA PRO A 139 -22.62 14.95 2.16
C PRO A 139 -22.74 14.05 3.40
N THR A 140 -21.85 14.21 4.37
CA THR A 140 -21.86 13.50 5.67
C THR A 140 -23.02 13.89 6.56
N GLU A 141 -23.45 15.16 6.50
CA GLU A 141 -24.49 15.74 7.34
C GLU A 141 -25.89 15.61 6.71
N ARG A 142 -25.97 15.32 5.41
CA ARG A 142 -27.23 15.13 4.68
C ARG A 142 -28.03 13.95 5.22
N LYS A 143 -29.28 14.25 5.56
CA LYS A 143 -30.25 13.27 6.06
C LYS A 143 -30.94 12.56 4.89
N VAL A 144 -31.01 11.23 5.00
CA VAL A 144 -31.80 10.38 4.12
C VAL A 144 -32.69 9.54 5.03
N VAL A 145 -34.00 9.61 4.81
CA VAL A 145 -34.99 8.87 5.60
C VAL A 145 -35.84 8.01 4.69
N VAL A 146 -36.32 6.89 5.22
CA VAL A 146 -37.20 5.95 4.54
C VAL A 146 -38.50 5.89 5.31
N ARG A 147 -39.61 6.11 4.61
CA ARG A 147 -40.95 5.77 5.09
C ARG A 147 -41.30 4.38 4.59
N GLU A 148 -41.46 3.47 5.54
CA GLU A 148 -41.86 2.08 5.32
C GLU A 148 -43.38 1.97 5.12
N THR A 149 -43.84 0.85 4.57
CA THR A 149 -45.26 0.59 4.24
C THR A 149 -46.14 0.36 5.46
N ASP A 150 -45.53 0.09 6.62
CA ASP A 150 -46.18 -0.06 7.92
C ASP A 150 -46.45 1.28 8.62
N GLY A 151 -45.99 2.40 8.03
CA GLY A 151 -46.08 3.74 8.61
C GLY A 151 -44.85 4.17 9.40
N THR A 152 -43.80 3.35 9.49
CA THR A 152 -42.55 3.67 10.21
C THR A 152 -41.67 4.63 9.42
N LEU A 153 -41.25 5.74 10.04
CA LEU A 153 -40.22 6.64 9.53
C LEU A 153 -38.88 6.34 10.21
N ARG A 154 -37.85 6.02 9.44
CA ARG A 154 -36.51 5.74 9.96
C ARG A 154 -35.42 6.36 9.11
N TYR A 155 -34.23 6.47 9.66
CA TYR A 155 -33.05 6.77 8.85
C TYR A 155 -32.81 5.66 7.83
N ALA A 156 -32.41 6.06 6.62
CA ALA A 156 -32.14 5.12 5.56
C ALA A 156 -30.96 4.21 5.92
N PRO A 157 -31.04 2.92 5.56
CA PRO A 157 -29.89 2.02 5.57
C PRO A 157 -28.68 2.64 4.86
N MET A 158 -27.47 2.23 5.26
CA MET A 158 -26.22 2.81 4.73
C MET A 158 -26.11 2.71 3.20
N ASP A 159 -26.55 1.59 2.62
CA ASP A 159 -26.52 1.35 1.18
C ASP A 159 -27.49 2.30 0.42
N VAL A 160 -28.71 2.47 0.92
CA VAL A 160 -29.74 3.36 0.37
C VAL A 160 -29.28 4.80 0.50
N ALA A 161 -28.77 5.19 1.66
CA ALA A 161 -28.25 6.53 1.90
C ALA A 161 -27.12 6.87 0.94
N LYS A 162 -26.14 5.97 0.76
CA LYS A 162 -25.04 6.14 -0.19
C LYS A 162 -25.53 6.28 -1.62
N ARG A 163 -26.47 5.43 -2.05
CA ARG A 163 -27.07 5.48 -3.39
C ARG A 163 -27.78 6.80 -3.64
N MET A 164 -28.59 7.26 -2.70
CA MET A 164 -29.32 8.52 -2.83
C MET A 164 -28.38 9.72 -2.83
N LYS A 165 -27.36 9.72 -1.96
CA LYS A 165 -26.33 10.76 -1.95
C LYS A 165 -25.62 10.85 -3.31
N GLN A 166 -25.24 9.73 -3.92
CA GLN A 166 -24.61 9.72 -5.23
C GLN A 166 -25.57 10.16 -6.36
N LEU A 167 -26.88 9.91 -6.23
CA LEU A 167 -27.86 10.33 -7.23
C LEU A 167 -28.02 11.85 -7.29
N TYR A 168 -28.12 12.51 -6.13
CA TYR A 168 -28.36 13.95 -6.05
C TYR A 168 -27.07 14.79 -6.01
N VAL A 169 -25.99 14.25 -5.41
CA VAL A 169 -24.67 14.91 -5.32
C VAL A 169 -23.60 13.93 -5.82
N PRO A 170 -23.43 13.80 -7.14
CA PRO A 170 -22.55 12.79 -7.71
C PRO A 170 -21.08 13.12 -7.44
N LEU A 171 -20.37 12.18 -6.80
CA LEU A 171 -18.92 12.23 -6.72
C LEU A 171 -18.29 11.71 -8.03
N PRO A 172 -17.26 12.39 -8.56
CA PRO A 172 -16.62 11.99 -9.80
C PRO A 172 -16.04 10.58 -9.67
N GLY A 173 -16.31 9.74 -10.67
CA GLY A 173 -15.83 8.37 -10.72
C GLY A 173 -16.65 7.35 -9.92
N ARG A 174 -17.40 7.75 -8.89
CA ARG A 174 -18.26 6.85 -8.11
C ARG A 174 -19.50 6.45 -8.91
N LYS A 175 -19.85 5.16 -8.91
CA LYS A 175 -21.06 4.64 -9.58
C LYS A 175 -22.16 4.34 -8.56
N ILE A 176 -23.41 4.53 -8.98
CA ILE A 176 -24.60 4.23 -8.15
C ILE A 176 -24.69 2.73 -7.84
N ARG A 177 -24.49 1.89 -8.86
CA ARG A 177 -24.39 0.44 -8.69
C ARG A 177 -22.94 0.05 -8.59
N THR A 178 -22.67 -0.99 -7.79
CA THR A 178 -21.35 -1.58 -7.67
C THR A 178 -20.83 -1.99 -9.05
N PRO A 179 -19.62 -1.53 -9.44
CA PRO A 179 -18.98 -1.96 -10.68
C PRO A 179 -18.78 -3.48 -10.73
N LYS A 180 -19.05 -4.10 -11.88
CA LYS A 180 -18.87 -5.54 -12.10
C LYS A 180 -17.46 -6.06 -11.81
N MET A 181 -16.44 -5.21 -11.90
CA MET A 181 -15.06 -5.58 -11.55
C MET A 181 -14.86 -6.02 -10.10
N PHE A 182 -15.80 -5.70 -9.20
CA PHE A 182 -15.78 -6.15 -7.81
C PHE A 182 -16.59 -7.43 -7.57
N GLU A 183 -17.23 -7.98 -8.61
CA GLU A 183 -17.80 -9.32 -8.58
C GLU A 183 -16.65 -10.33 -8.59
N ASP A 184 -16.79 -11.42 -7.83
CA ASP A 184 -15.66 -12.30 -7.50
C ASP A 184 -14.90 -12.85 -8.73
N GLU A 185 -15.59 -13.20 -9.82
CA GLU A 185 -14.95 -13.69 -11.06
C GLU A 185 -14.07 -12.63 -11.74
N HIS A 186 -14.60 -11.43 -11.92
CA HIS A 186 -13.87 -10.32 -12.55
C HIS A 186 -12.78 -9.77 -11.63
N PHE A 187 -13.04 -9.78 -10.33
CA PHE A 187 -12.10 -9.35 -9.31
C PHE A 187 -10.86 -10.25 -9.30
N GLN A 188 -11.06 -11.58 -9.30
CA GLN A 188 -9.95 -12.54 -9.36
C GLN A 188 -9.10 -12.33 -10.61
N ARG A 189 -9.72 -12.12 -11.78
CA ARG A 189 -8.99 -11.80 -13.00
C ARG A 189 -8.12 -10.54 -12.86
N CYS A 190 -8.61 -9.50 -12.18
CA CYS A 190 -7.81 -8.29 -11.94
C CYS A 190 -6.65 -8.55 -10.96
N LEU A 191 -6.80 -9.46 -10.00
CA LEU A 191 -5.73 -9.90 -9.11
C LEU A 191 -4.66 -10.68 -9.88
N ASP A 192 -5.06 -11.63 -10.72
CA ASP A 192 -4.15 -12.44 -11.54
C ASP A 192 -3.36 -11.56 -12.54
N GLU A 193 -3.99 -10.50 -13.05
CA GLU A 193 -3.36 -9.47 -13.89
C GLU A 193 -2.50 -8.46 -13.08
N HIS A 194 -2.36 -8.65 -11.76
CA HIS A 194 -1.56 -7.82 -10.84
C HIS A 194 -1.94 -6.34 -10.83
N LYS A 195 -3.22 -6.02 -11.09
CA LYS A 195 -3.75 -4.64 -11.17
C LYS A 195 -4.11 -4.06 -9.79
N TYR A 196 -3.26 -4.29 -8.79
CA TYR A 196 -3.55 -3.96 -7.39
C TYR A 196 -3.83 -2.48 -7.14
N GLU A 197 -2.95 -1.59 -7.63
CA GLU A 197 -3.11 -0.15 -7.45
C GLU A 197 -4.43 0.36 -8.06
N PHE A 198 -4.76 -0.12 -9.26
CA PHE A 198 -6.01 0.22 -9.94
C PHE A 198 -7.24 -0.24 -9.15
N ILE A 199 -7.21 -1.44 -8.59
CA ILE A 199 -8.29 -1.97 -7.74
C ILE A 199 -8.46 -1.08 -6.50
N LEU A 200 -7.38 -0.83 -5.76
CA LEU A 200 -7.41 -0.07 -4.51
C LEU A 200 -7.81 1.40 -4.73
N ASP A 201 -7.34 2.03 -5.81
CA ASP A 201 -7.78 3.38 -6.19
C ASP A 201 -9.28 3.40 -6.49
N ARG A 202 -9.78 2.40 -7.20
CA ARG A 202 -11.21 2.29 -7.51
C ARG A 202 -12.04 2.03 -6.26
N LEU A 203 -11.53 1.25 -5.31
CA LEU A 203 -12.20 0.97 -4.03
C LEU A 203 -12.42 2.24 -3.22
N VAL A 204 -11.38 3.07 -3.05
CA VAL A 204 -11.50 4.32 -2.28
C VAL A 204 -12.49 5.31 -2.93
N VAL A 205 -12.63 5.28 -4.25
CA VAL A 205 -13.63 6.12 -4.94
C VAL A 205 -15.04 5.54 -4.77
N GLN A 206 -15.19 4.21 -4.87
CA GLN A 206 -16.51 3.56 -4.89
C GLN A 206 -17.12 3.37 -3.50
N TYR A 207 -16.31 3.12 -2.48
CA TYR A 207 -16.74 2.77 -1.14
C TYR A 207 -16.25 3.77 -0.10
N GLU A 208 -16.99 3.89 0.98
CA GLU A 208 -16.56 4.59 2.19
C GLU A 208 -15.65 3.66 3.02
N PRO A 209 -14.69 4.21 3.79
CA PRO A 209 -13.67 3.40 4.47
C PRO A 209 -14.23 2.49 5.57
N TYR A 210 -15.45 2.74 6.06
CA TYR A 210 -16.11 1.94 7.10
C TYR A 210 -17.05 0.85 6.54
N GLU A 211 -17.17 0.72 5.21
CA GLU A 211 -18.06 -0.28 4.60
C GLU A 211 -17.44 -1.68 4.62
N ALA A 212 -18.22 -2.70 4.97
CA ALA A 212 -17.75 -4.09 5.02
C ALA A 212 -17.15 -4.58 3.69
N ASP A 213 -17.74 -4.20 2.56
CA ASP A 213 -17.22 -4.53 1.24
C ASP A 213 -15.83 -3.93 0.96
N TYR A 214 -15.56 -2.72 1.46
CA TYR A 214 -14.25 -2.09 1.33
C TYR A 214 -13.19 -2.93 2.04
N HIS A 215 -13.45 -3.30 3.30
CA HIS A 215 -12.55 -4.15 4.08
C HIS A 215 -12.35 -5.52 3.45
N ARG A 216 -13.43 -6.18 3.01
CA ARG A 216 -13.37 -7.49 2.37
C ARG A 216 -12.51 -7.48 1.12
N LEU A 217 -12.72 -6.50 0.24
CA LEU A 217 -11.99 -6.41 -1.03
C LEU A 217 -10.52 -6.01 -0.79
N CYS A 218 -10.24 -5.07 0.12
CA CYS A 218 -8.87 -4.73 0.51
C CYS A 218 -8.12 -5.94 1.11
N SER A 219 -8.76 -6.68 2.01
CA SER A 219 -8.19 -7.89 2.62
C SER A 219 -7.82 -8.93 1.56
N LYS A 220 -8.71 -9.18 0.58
CA LYS A 220 -8.40 -10.07 -0.56
C LYS A 220 -7.21 -9.59 -1.39
N VAL A 221 -7.11 -8.28 -1.68
CA VAL A 221 -5.95 -7.73 -2.42
C VAL A 221 -4.66 -7.98 -1.63
N TYR A 222 -4.66 -7.70 -0.33
CA TYR A 222 -3.46 -7.86 0.51
C TYR A 222 -3.08 -9.33 0.66
N GLN A 223 -4.02 -10.23 0.89
CA GLN A 223 -3.74 -11.67 0.95
C GLN A 223 -3.12 -12.17 -0.36
N HIS A 224 -3.73 -11.85 -1.51
CA HIS A 224 -3.19 -12.25 -2.81
C HIS A 224 -1.80 -11.67 -3.08
N LEU A 225 -1.58 -10.40 -2.73
CA LEU A 225 -0.28 -9.76 -2.90
C LEU A 225 0.80 -10.37 -1.98
N ASN A 226 0.42 -10.82 -0.78
CA ASN A 226 1.31 -11.56 0.11
C ASN A 226 1.66 -12.95 -0.45
N GLU A 227 0.70 -13.64 -1.05
CA GLU A 227 0.89 -14.94 -1.72
C GLU A 227 1.82 -14.83 -2.94
N THR A 228 1.62 -13.82 -3.79
CA THR A 228 2.46 -13.60 -4.98
C THR A 228 3.79 -12.92 -4.67
N LYS A 229 3.96 -12.33 -3.47
CA LYS A 229 5.14 -11.57 -3.03
C LYS A 229 5.46 -10.37 -3.92
N GLU A 230 4.44 -9.77 -4.52
CA GLU A 230 4.56 -8.65 -5.49
C GLU A 230 4.39 -7.28 -4.80
N PHE A 231 5.03 -7.10 -3.63
CA PHE A 231 4.92 -5.88 -2.82
C PHE A 231 5.38 -4.61 -3.55
N ASP A 232 6.30 -4.78 -4.50
CA ASP A 232 6.81 -3.67 -5.31
C ASP A 232 5.72 -2.97 -6.11
N LYS A 233 4.65 -3.66 -6.52
CA LYS A 233 3.54 -3.05 -7.26
C LYS A 233 2.85 -1.94 -6.46
N LEU A 234 2.83 -2.04 -5.13
CA LEU A 234 2.24 -1.03 -4.25
C LEU A 234 3.26 -0.08 -3.60
N ARG A 235 4.58 -0.33 -3.71
CA ARG A 235 5.60 0.61 -3.20
C ARG A 235 5.43 2.00 -3.80
N SER A 236 5.69 3.04 -3.02
CA SER A 236 5.50 4.45 -3.42
C SER A 236 4.09 4.74 -3.96
N THR A 237 3.09 4.05 -3.42
CA THR A 237 1.67 4.39 -3.59
C THR A 237 1.08 4.69 -2.22
N ARG A 238 -0.04 5.42 -2.19
CA ARG A 238 -0.75 5.74 -0.93
C ARG A 238 -1.30 4.51 -0.21
N HIS A 239 -1.31 3.35 -0.85
CA HIS A 239 -1.88 2.11 -0.32
C HIS A 239 -0.85 1.22 0.38
N PHE A 240 0.45 1.51 0.25
CA PHE A 240 1.50 0.69 0.86
C PHE A 240 1.44 0.73 2.39
N GLY A 241 1.28 1.90 2.98
CA GLY A 241 1.20 2.03 4.44
C GLY A 241 -0.01 1.30 5.04
N PRO A 242 -1.25 1.47 4.55
CA PRO A 242 -2.39 0.67 5.00
C PRO A 242 -2.17 -0.84 4.86
N MET A 243 -1.51 -1.29 3.79
CA MET A 243 -1.14 -2.68 3.58
C MET A 243 -0.11 -3.16 4.63
N ALA A 244 0.97 -2.41 4.87
CA ALA A 244 1.96 -2.75 5.87
C ALA A 244 1.35 -2.80 7.29
N PHE A 245 0.48 -1.83 7.60
CA PHE A 245 -0.30 -1.83 8.83
C PHE A 245 -1.21 -3.06 8.96
N PHE A 246 -1.88 -3.44 7.86
CA PHE A 246 -2.70 -4.65 7.82
C PHE A 246 -1.88 -5.92 8.11
N TYR A 247 -0.68 -6.08 7.54
CA TYR A 247 0.16 -7.24 7.83
C TYR A 247 0.70 -7.24 9.28
N ALA A 248 1.09 -6.08 9.79
CA ALA A 248 1.53 -5.94 11.17
C ALA A 248 0.40 -6.28 12.15
N TRP A 249 -0.83 -5.83 11.87
CA TRP A 249 -2.00 -6.16 12.67
C TRP A 249 -2.28 -7.66 12.73
N HIS A 250 -2.26 -8.35 11.58
CA HIS A 250 -2.60 -9.78 11.48
C HIS A 250 -1.41 -10.73 11.69
N LYS A 251 -0.27 -10.21 12.15
CA LYS A 251 0.95 -10.99 12.43
C LYS A 251 1.49 -11.77 11.22
N CYS A 252 1.39 -11.19 10.03
CA CYS A 252 1.85 -11.79 8.78
C CYS A 252 2.90 -10.92 8.06
N ILE A 253 3.83 -10.32 8.82
CA ILE A 253 4.86 -9.43 8.26
C ILE A 253 6.02 -10.16 7.59
N ASP A 254 6.19 -11.46 7.83
CA ASP A 254 7.40 -12.22 7.44
C ASP A 254 7.72 -12.15 5.95
N ASP A 255 6.72 -12.25 5.07
CA ASP A 255 6.95 -12.20 3.62
C ASP A 255 7.34 -10.78 3.16
N LEU A 256 6.75 -9.75 3.76
CA LEU A 256 7.12 -8.36 3.51
C LEU A 256 8.52 -8.06 4.04
N LEU A 257 8.85 -8.59 5.23
CA LEU A 257 10.17 -8.48 5.84
C LEU A 257 11.23 -9.17 4.96
N TYR A 258 10.93 -10.36 4.44
CA TYR A 258 11.78 -11.06 3.50
C TYR A 258 12.05 -10.24 2.23
N ASP A 259 11.02 -9.62 1.64
CA ASP A 259 11.18 -8.76 0.46
C ASP A 259 12.00 -7.50 0.77
N MET A 260 11.86 -6.92 1.98
CA MET A 260 12.69 -5.78 2.42
C MET A 260 14.15 -6.17 2.60
N ILE A 261 14.45 -7.30 3.24
CA ILE A 261 15.82 -7.81 3.43
C ILE A 261 16.47 -8.09 2.07
N ARG A 262 15.76 -8.80 1.17
CA ARG A 262 16.26 -9.12 -0.17
C ARG A 262 16.59 -7.88 -1.01
N ARG A 263 15.89 -6.77 -0.78
CA ARG A 263 16.07 -5.50 -1.50
C ARG A 263 16.98 -4.51 -0.78
N ASP A 264 17.64 -4.94 0.30
CA ASP A 264 18.56 -4.10 1.07
C ASP A 264 17.86 -2.90 1.76
N TYR A 265 16.58 -3.07 2.11
CA TYR A 265 15.77 -2.07 2.82
C TYR A 265 15.75 -2.35 4.33
N LEU A 266 16.94 -2.48 4.93
CA LEU A 266 17.13 -2.89 6.32
C LEU A 266 16.50 -1.93 7.33
N ARG A 267 16.61 -0.63 7.09
CA ARG A 267 15.93 0.39 7.89
C ARG A 267 14.42 0.19 7.88
N ASN A 268 13.82 0.04 6.70
CA ASN A 268 12.37 -0.16 6.56
C ASN A 268 11.92 -1.47 7.20
N ALA A 269 12.76 -2.52 7.15
CA ALA A 269 12.54 -3.78 7.84
C ALA A 269 12.51 -3.59 9.37
N ALA A 270 13.48 -2.85 9.93
CA ALA A 270 13.50 -2.52 11.35
C ALA A 270 12.28 -1.67 11.76
N GLU A 271 11.90 -0.68 10.95
CA GLU A 271 10.71 0.16 11.17
C GLU A 271 9.40 -0.65 11.11
N LEU A 272 9.32 -1.66 10.22
CA LEU A 272 8.19 -2.59 10.15
C LEU A 272 8.09 -3.47 11.42
N ILE A 273 9.22 -3.92 11.95
CA ILE A 273 9.26 -4.67 13.21
C ILE A 273 8.86 -3.76 14.39
N ALA A 274 9.35 -2.52 14.42
CA ALA A 274 8.95 -1.54 15.43
C ALA A 274 7.43 -1.28 15.39
N LEU A 275 6.84 -1.18 14.20
CA LEU A 275 5.39 -1.08 14.02
C LEU A 275 4.67 -2.32 14.60
N TYR A 276 5.19 -3.52 14.35
CA TYR A 276 4.63 -4.76 14.89
C TYR A 276 4.69 -4.78 16.42
N TYR A 277 5.82 -4.42 17.04
CA TYR A 277 5.96 -4.33 18.49
C TYR A 277 5.01 -3.33 19.11
N LYS A 278 4.83 -2.18 18.46
CA LYS A 278 3.89 -1.16 18.90
C LYS A 278 2.44 -1.64 18.86
N ILE A 279 2.00 -2.31 17.79
CA ILE A 279 0.62 -2.79 17.66
C ILE A 279 0.33 -3.90 18.68
N HIS A 280 1.29 -4.78 18.96
CA HIS A 280 1.12 -5.92 19.87
C HIS A 280 1.61 -5.65 21.31
N ASN A 281 2.00 -4.42 21.64
CA ASN A 281 2.53 -4.01 22.95
C ASN A 281 3.67 -4.91 23.46
N VAL A 282 4.63 -5.22 22.59
CA VAL A 282 5.82 -6.01 22.96
C VAL A 282 6.76 -5.15 23.81
N SER A 283 7.24 -5.69 24.94
CA SER A 283 8.05 -4.97 25.94
C SER A 283 9.48 -4.62 25.48
N GLU A 284 9.81 -4.79 24.21
CA GLU A 284 11.14 -4.53 23.68
C GLU A 284 11.34 -3.04 23.37
N ASN A 285 12.49 -2.50 23.75
CA ASN A 285 12.77 -1.07 23.58
C ASN A 285 13.20 -0.75 22.14
N TYR A 286 12.23 -0.69 21.23
CA TYR A 286 12.45 -0.22 19.85
C TYR A 286 12.66 1.32 19.79
N GLY A 287 12.33 2.05 20.86
CA GLY A 287 12.45 3.51 20.92
C GLY A 287 13.90 3.98 20.83
N GLU A 288 14.83 3.29 21.49
CA GLU A 288 16.28 3.59 21.40
C GLU A 288 16.81 3.43 19.97
N LEU A 289 16.37 2.38 19.27
CA LEU A 289 16.75 2.15 17.88
C LEU A 289 16.22 3.28 16.98
N LEU A 290 14.94 3.63 17.13
CA LEU A 290 14.34 4.71 16.33
C LEU A 290 15.03 6.06 16.57
N GLN A 291 15.39 6.37 17.81
CA GLN A 291 16.15 7.59 18.13
C GLN A 291 17.53 7.60 17.48
N LYS A 292 18.25 6.48 17.52
CA LYS A 292 19.54 6.34 16.82
C LYS A 292 19.35 6.55 15.32
N LEU A 293 18.40 5.85 14.70
CA LEU A 293 18.10 5.99 13.27
C LEU A 293 17.75 7.43 12.89
N ASP A 294 16.99 8.14 13.72
CA ASP A 294 16.65 9.56 13.51
C ASP A 294 17.89 10.46 13.55
N GLN A 295 18.87 10.21 14.42
CA GLN A 295 20.12 10.99 14.49
C GLN A 295 20.96 10.85 13.23
N TYR A 296 21.01 9.66 12.63
CA TYR A 296 21.67 9.45 11.34
C TYR A 296 20.90 10.11 10.17
N THR A 297 19.62 10.46 10.37
CA THR A 297 18.72 11.02 9.35
C THR A 297 18.73 12.55 9.31
N SER A 298 19.85 13.19 9.66
CA SER A 298 19.97 14.64 9.51
C SER A 298 20.07 15.03 8.02
N MET A 299 18.94 15.56 7.49
CA MET A 299 18.84 16.64 6.47
C MET A 299 18.69 16.36 4.97
N GLU A 300 18.79 15.13 4.44
CA GLU A 300 18.39 14.90 3.03
C GLU A 300 17.34 13.79 2.94
N ASP A 301 16.11 14.14 2.52
CA ASP A 301 15.16 13.14 2.02
C ASP A 301 15.89 12.32 0.94
N ASN A 302 15.93 10.98 1.03
CA ASN A 302 16.50 10.13 -0.03
C ASN A 302 15.98 10.51 -1.43
N ALA A 303 14.76 11.04 -1.49
CA ALA A 303 14.16 11.62 -2.68
C ALA A 303 14.89 12.88 -3.20
N LEU A 304 15.32 13.80 -2.32
CA LEU A 304 16.16 14.95 -2.69
C LEU A 304 17.51 14.49 -3.23
N LYS A 305 18.19 13.56 -2.55
CA LYS A 305 19.46 12.99 -3.01
C LYS A 305 19.31 12.40 -4.42
N THR A 306 18.23 11.65 -4.64
CA THR A 306 17.91 11.08 -5.96
C THR A 306 17.69 12.15 -7.03
N LEU A 307 16.99 13.24 -6.72
CA LEU A 307 16.76 14.35 -7.65
C LEU A 307 18.04 15.15 -7.97
N ARG A 308 18.95 15.26 -7.00
CA ARG A 308 20.24 15.96 -7.16
C ARG A 308 21.28 15.17 -7.95
N ASN A 309 21.22 13.83 -7.89
CA ASN A 309 22.23 12.95 -8.52
C ASN A 309 22.52 13.25 -10.01
N PRO A 310 21.51 13.48 -10.89
CA PRO A 310 21.78 13.81 -12.29
C PRO A 310 22.49 15.15 -12.48
N LEU A 311 22.21 16.13 -11.60
CA LEU A 311 22.84 17.46 -11.66
C LEU A 311 24.29 17.41 -11.17
N ARG A 312 24.55 16.71 -10.05
CA ARG A 312 25.90 16.56 -9.49
C ARG A 312 26.85 15.93 -10.50
N LYS A 313 26.43 14.88 -11.21
CA LYS A 313 27.20 14.26 -12.31
C LYS A 313 27.55 15.21 -13.45
N ALA A 314 26.80 16.30 -13.63
CA ALA A 314 27.01 17.27 -14.70
C ALA A 314 27.85 18.48 -14.27
N LEU A 315 27.96 18.74 -12.96
CA LEU A 315 28.57 19.94 -12.39
C LEU A 315 29.98 19.69 -11.82
N ASP A 316 30.27 18.50 -11.29
CA ASP A 316 31.55 18.21 -10.62
C ASP A 316 32.46 17.27 -11.43
N ASN A 317 33.75 17.64 -11.54
CA ASN A 317 34.84 16.68 -11.75
C ASN A 317 35.11 16.05 -10.36
N GLY A 318 34.51 14.89 -10.10
CA GLY A 318 34.10 14.41 -8.77
C GLY A 318 35.17 14.26 -7.68
N ASP A 319 34.73 14.46 -6.44
CA ASP A 319 35.39 13.92 -5.24
C ASP A 319 35.39 12.39 -5.33
N ILE A 320 36.58 11.80 -5.24
CA ILE A 320 36.80 10.35 -5.39
C ILE A 320 35.97 9.58 -4.34
N HIS A 321 35.73 10.16 -3.16
CA HIS A 321 34.85 9.57 -2.15
C HIS A 321 33.43 9.36 -2.65
N GLU A 322 32.84 10.36 -3.30
CA GLU A 322 31.45 10.31 -3.76
C GLU A 322 31.29 9.37 -4.97
N GLU A 323 32.32 9.24 -5.81
CA GLU A 323 32.35 8.26 -6.90
C GLU A 323 32.34 6.82 -6.35
N ILE A 324 33.15 6.55 -5.32
CA ILE A 324 33.18 5.24 -4.65
C ILE A 324 31.81 4.94 -4.00
N GLU A 325 31.24 5.91 -3.28
CA GLU A 325 29.91 5.75 -2.66
C GLU A 325 28.80 5.54 -3.68
N THR A 326 28.84 6.25 -4.81
CA THR A 326 27.85 6.10 -5.89
C THR A 326 28.01 4.75 -6.61
N ALA A 327 29.24 4.27 -6.79
CA ALA A 327 29.52 2.99 -7.44
C ALA A 327 29.10 1.79 -6.57
N ILE A 328 29.31 1.88 -5.25
CA ILE A 328 28.94 0.84 -4.28
C ILE A 328 27.45 0.96 -3.89
N GLY A 329 26.89 2.15 -3.99
CA GLY A 329 25.51 2.48 -3.62
C GLY A 329 25.29 2.61 -2.11
N LYS A 330 26.36 2.61 -1.30
CA LYS A 330 26.35 2.76 0.16
C LYS A 330 27.53 3.60 0.63
N SER A 331 27.27 4.45 1.62
CA SER A 331 28.27 5.21 2.37
C SER A 331 28.76 4.45 3.60
N SER A 332 29.86 4.91 4.22
CA SER A 332 30.35 4.36 5.50
C SER A 332 29.26 4.36 6.57
N LYS A 333 28.45 5.43 6.63
CA LYS A 333 27.33 5.58 7.57
C LYS A 333 26.20 4.57 7.30
N ASP A 334 25.96 4.23 6.03
CA ASP A 334 24.93 3.25 5.68
C ASP A 334 25.30 1.85 6.20
N PHE A 335 26.59 1.48 6.19
CA PHE A 335 27.05 0.21 6.76
C PHE A 335 26.85 0.15 8.29
N GLU A 336 27.06 1.25 9.01
CA GLU A 336 26.78 1.31 10.46
C GLU A 336 25.29 1.16 10.75
N ILE A 337 24.44 1.82 9.97
CA ILE A 337 22.98 1.72 10.08
C ILE A 337 22.52 0.29 9.83
N ASP A 338 23.06 -0.35 8.79
CA ASP A 338 22.73 -1.71 8.44
C ASP A 338 23.11 -2.69 9.56
N GLU A 339 24.28 -2.56 10.16
CA GLU A 339 24.72 -3.41 11.27
C GLU A 339 23.76 -3.31 12.48
N MET A 340 23.36 -2.09 12.83
CA MET A 340 22.37 -1.87 13.89
C MET A 340 20.99 -2.47 13.54
N CYS A 341 20.53 -2.30 12.30
CA CYS A 341 19.24 -2.84 11.85
C CYS A 341 19.26 -4.37 11.81
N LEU A 342 20.36 -4.98 11.36
CA LEU A 342 20.52 -6.43 11.29
C LEU A 342 20.42 -7.06 12.67
N GLY A 343 21.09 -6.50 13.69
CA GLY A 343 21.00 -7.01 15.06
C GLY A 343 19.55 -7.02 15.58
N PHE A 344 18.78 -5.97 15.28
CA PHE A 344 17.37 -5.88 15.65
C PHE A 344 16.48 -6.87 14.88
N ILE A 345 16.73 -7.04 13.59
CA ILE A 345 16.00 -7.99 12.74
C ILE A 345 16.26 -9.43 13.18
N GLU A 346 17.51 -9.79 13.49
CA GLU A 346 17.85 -11.13 13.97
C GLU A 346 17.18 -11.46 15.30
N HIS A 347 17.15 -10.49 16.21
CA HIS A 347 16.44 -10.63 17.48
C HIS A 347 14.95 -10.96 17.24
N PHE A 348 14.26 -10.18 16.39
CA PHE A 348 12.88 -10.45 16.01
C PHE A 348 12.68 -11.84 15.37
N ILE A 349 13.57 -12.24 14.46
CA ILE A 349 13.52 -13.54 13.79
C ILE A 349 13.62 -14.69 14.79
N SER A 350 14.43 -14.51 15.84
CA SER A 350 14.63 -15.53 16.86
C SER A 350 13.41 -15.70 17.79
N THR A 351 12.67 -14.62 18.07
CA THR A 351 11.60 -14.57 19.08
C THR A 351 10.19 -14.66 18.52
N HIS A 352 9.91 -14.05 17.36
CA HIS A 352 8.55 -13.77 16.90
C HIS A 352 8.23 -14.19 15.46
N ALA A 353 9.23 -14.43 14.62
CA ALA A 353 8.99 -14.79 13.22
C ALA A 353 8.38 -16.19 13.06
N LEU A 354 7.40 -16.32 12.17
CA LEU A 354 6.79 -17.62 11.82
C LEU A 354 7.64 -18.35 10.77
N LYS A 355 8.24 -17.62 9.83
CA LYS A 355 9.09 -18.14 8.73
C LYS A 355 10.59 -18.02 9.03
N LYS A 356 10.99 -18.43 10.24
CA LYS A 356 12.35 -18.30 10.77
C LYS A 356 13.46 -18.72 9.79
N VAL A 357 13.40 -19.96 9.27
CA VAL A 357 14.45 -20.51 8.38
C VAL A 357 14.64 -19.67 7.11
N GLN A 358 13.56 -19.19 6.50
CA GLN A 358 13.64 -18.40 5.26
C GLN A 358 14.25 -17.01 5.52
N LEU A 359 13.90 -16.41 6.66
CA LEU A 359 14.42 -15.10 7.06
C LEU A 359 15.88 -15.18 7.50
N GLU A 360 16.27 -16.19 8.27
CA GLU A 360 17.67 -16.43 8.67
C GLU A 360 18.57 -16.60 7.45
N LEU A 361 18.13 -17.41 6.47
CA LEU A 361 18.88 -17.58 5.22
C LEU A 361 19.02 -16.25 4.46
N ALA A 362 17.95 -15.46 4.36
CA ALA A 362 17.99 -14.16 3.69
C ALA A 362 18.94 -13.17 4.38
N VAL A 363 18.92 -13.13 5.72
CA VAL A 363 19.82 -12.29 6.52
C VAL A 363 21.27 -12.73 6.32
N GLN A 364 21.55 -14.03 6.33
CA GLN A 364 22.91 -14.55 6.11
C GLN A 364 23.44 -14.16 4.72
N THR A 365 22.65 -14.36 3.66
CA THR A 365 23.02 -13.95 2.31
C THR A 365 23.28 -12.44 2.22
N LEU A 366 22.45 -11.62 2.88
CA LEU A 366 22.65 -10.18 2.88
C LEU A 366 23.92 -9.76 3.65
N LYS A 367 24.24 -10.43 4.76
CA LYS A 367 25.47 -10.21 5.52
C LYS A 367 26.72 -10.47 4.67
N GLU A 368 26.72 -11.56 3.91
CA GLU A 368 27.81 -11.91 3.00
C GLU A 368 27.98 -10.82 1.92
N ILE A 369 26.89 -10.41 1.26
CA ILE A 369 26.90 -9.34 0.27
C ILE A 369 27.38 -8.01 0.87
N ASN A 370 26.93 -7.65 2.08
CA ASN A 370 27.34 -6.42 2.74
C ASN A 370 28.81 -6.46 3.16
N ALA A 371 29.33 -7.62 3.58
CA ALA A 371 30.75 -7.80 3.87
C ALA A 371 31.62 -7.62 2.62
N GLU A 372 31.21 -8.17 1.47
CA GLU A 372 31.89 -7.95 0.19
C GLU A 372 31.87 -6.47 -0.21
N LYS A 373 30.71 -5.81 -0.12
CA LYS A 373 30.58 -4.37 -0.40
C LYS A 373 31.48 -3.52 0.52
N LYS A 374 31.56 -3.87 1.80
CA LYS A 374 32.41 -3.17 2.79
C LYS A 374 33.90 -3.35 2.46
N GLN A 375 34.33 -4.57 2.13
CA GLN A 375 35.71 -4.84 1.71
C GLN A 375 36.08 -4.08 0.42
N LEU A 376 35.16 -4.01 -0.55
CA LEU A 376 35.35 -3.21 -1.76
C LEU A 376 35.45 -1.72 -1.46
N TYR A 377 34.61 -1.20 -0.56
CA TYR A 377 34.65 0.20 -0.11
C TYR A 377 36.01 0.52 0.51
N GLU A 378 36.44 -0.24 1.51
CA GLU A 378 37.73 -0.05 2.19
C GLU A 378 38.92 -0.20 1.22
N GLY A 379 38.85 -1.16 0.30
CA GLY A 379 39.86 -1.38 -0.72
C GLY A 379 39.99 -0.23 -1.71
N LEU A 380 38.87 0.30 -2.21
CA LEU A 380 38.85 1.44 -3.13
C LEU A 380 39.29 2.72 -2.41
N SER A 381 38.77 3.01 -1.21
CA SER A 381 39.22 4.16 -0.42
C SER A 381 40.73 4.13 -0.18
N LYS A 382 41.28 2.95 0.16
CA LYS A 382 42.73 2.77 0.35
C LYS A 382 43.53 2.91 -0.95
N ALA A 383 43.04 2.36 -2.06
CA ALA A 383 43.70 2.45 -3.37
C ALA A 383 43.78 3.89 -3.88
N HIS A 384 42.77 4.70 -3.58
CA HIS A 384 42.73 6.11 -3.92
C HIS A 384 43.42 7.03 -2.88
N GLY A 385 44.10 6.44 -1.88
CA GLY A 385 44.89 7.18 -0.89
C GLY A 385 44.05 7.96 0.12
N VAL A 386 42.77 7.62 0.24
CA VAL A 386 41.83 8.33 1.06
C VAL A 386 41.69 7.61 2.40
N GLN A 387 42.41 8.10 3.42
CA GLN A 387 42.31 7.54 4.76
C GLN A 387 40.99 7.95 5.40
N SER A 388 40.24 6.95 5.87
CA SER A 388 39.11 7.11 6.78
C SER A 388 39.60 7.70 8.10
N ASN A 389 39.25 8.96 8.38
CA ASN A 389 39.26 9.48 9.74
C ASN A 389 37.97 9.10 10.46
#